data_AF-A0A6L6JLP0-F1
#
_entry.id   AF-A0A6L6JLP0-F1
#
_cell.length_a   1.000
_cell.length_b   1.000
_cell.length_c   1.000
_cell.angle_alpha   90.00
_cell.angle_beta   90.00
_cell.angle_gamma   90.00
#
_symmetry.space_group_name_H-M   'P 1'
#
loop_
_entity.id
_entity.type
_entity.pdbx_description
1 polymer ?
#
loop_
_entity_poly.entity_id
_entity_poly.type
_entity_poly.pdbx_seq_one_letter_code
_entity_poly.pdbx_strand_id
1 'polypeptide(L)'
;MARLISLIAAALFTLFALLLPPLPFPVKTFDYVFMLDITRSMNVQDYTDADGGAISRLERSKGAMLAIARSLPCGSKVGLGVFTERSPALLYSPIDVCVDYPVLEASINELDWRMAWVADSNISQALYNTLELMQGNVLKGNKLVFFSDGHEAPPVNPRYAPEYSYLELLQNKPEDWRSGLIVGVGQHNKSKIPKFDEEGKQIGFYTAEDVPHASRFGLPADPSKVEGYIPRNGPWGTARVVGTEHLSNVREDYLKKIGKQAKMDYHHLQDDAGLSQALKQEAFANRQVQPTRLNAVSAVFALLMMVYCYHPFRPRWQFILP
;
A
#
# COMPACT_ATOMS: atom_id res chain seq x y z
N MET A 1 19.27 -23.27 -48.47
CA MET A 1 19.17 -24.07 -47.23
C MET A 1 18.95 -23.18 -46.00
N ALA A 2 19.96 -22.45 -45.50
CA ALA A 2 19.85 -21.71 -44.23
C ALA A 2 18.69 -20.69 -44.13
N ARG A 3 18.38 -19.94 -45.20
CA ARG A 3 17.24 -19.00 -45.23
C ARG A 3 15.89 -19.70 -45.10
N LEU A 4 15.71 -20.79 -45.85
CA LEU A 4 14.48 -21.58 -45.81
C LEU A 4 14.27 -22.17 -44.42
N ILE A 5 15.33 -22.68 -43.78
CA ILE A 5 15.29 -23.19 -42.40
C ILE A 5 14.90 -22.08 -41.42
N SER A 6 15.50 -20.88 -41.53
CA SER A 6 15.13 -19.74 -40.68
C SER A 6 13.68 -19.30 -40.86
N LEU A 7 13.15 -19.30 -42.09
CA LEU A 7 11.75 -18.95 -42.37
C LEU A 7 10.78 -20.00 -41.84
N ILE A 8 11.09 -21.30 -41.98
CA ILE A 8 10.29 -22.39 -41.40
C ILE A 8 10.28 -22.27 -39.88
N ALA A 9 11.44 -22.05 -39.25
CA ALA A 9 11.52 -21.85 -37.81
C ALA A 9 10.71 -20.64 -37.34
N ALA A 10 10.79 -19.50 -38.06
CA ALA A 10 9.99 -18.31 -37.76
C ALA A 10 8.49 -18.60 -37.86
N ALA A 11 8.04 -19.32 -38.89
CA ALA A 11 6.64 -19.70 -39.07
C ALA A 11 6.16 -20.61 -37.93
N LEU A 12 6.96 -21.60 -37.52
CA LEU A 12 6.65 -22.48 -36.39
C LEU A 12 6.56 -21.72 -35.07
N PHE A 13 7.52 -20.84 -34.76
CA PHE A 13 7.47 -20.03 -33.55
C PHE A 13 6.29 -19.05 -33.52
N THR A 14 5.90 -18.52 -34.69
CA THR A 14 4.69 -17.69 -34.82
C THR A 14 3.44 -18.52 -34.55
N LEU A 15 3.36 -19.73 -35.09
CA LEU A 15 2.26 -20.66 -34.83
C LEU A 15 2.14 -21.00 -33.34
N PHE A 16 3.28 -21.28 -32.67
CA PHE A 16 3.30 -21.48 -31.23
C PHE A 16 2.87 -20.23 -30.47
N ALA A 17 3.31 -19.04 -30.85
CA ALA A 17 2.87 -17.79 -30.21
C ALA A 17 1.35 -17.58 -30.29
N LEU A 18 0.71 -18.05 -31.36
CA LEU A 18 -0.74 -17.94 -31.57
C LEU A 18 -1.54 -19.04 -30.84
N LEU A 19 -1.04 -20.27 -30.83
CA LEU A 19 -1.80 -21.45 -30.39
C LEU A 19 -1.41 -22.01 -29.03
N LEU A 20 -0.27 -21.59 -28.44
CA LEU A 20 0.18 -22.15 -27.17
C LEU A 20 -0.79 -21.74 -26.04
N PRO A 21 -1.44 -22.69 -25.37
CA PRO A 21 -2.25 -22.39 -24.20
C PRO A 21 -1.36 -21.98 -23.02
N PRO A 22 -1.91 -21.27 -22.02
CA PRO A 22 -1.19 -21.01 -20.78
C PRO A 22 -0.71 -22.33 -20.15
N LEU A 23 0.58 -22.42 -19.84
CA LEU A 23 1.18 -23.62 -19.25
C LEU A 23 1.35 -23.44 -17.74
N PRO A 24 1.18 -24.51 -16.93
CA PRO A 24 1.38 -24.44 -15.49
C PRO A 24 2.87 -24.21 -15.19
N PHE A 25 3.20 -23.05 -14.64
CA PHE A 25 4.57 -22.71 -14.24
C PHE A 25 4.61 -22.28 -12.77
N PRO A 26 5.64 -22.69 -12.01
CA PRO A 26 5.85 -22.18 -10.66
C PRO A 26 6.30 -20.71 -10.75
N VAL A 27 5.50 -19.83 -10.17
CA VAL A 27 5.78 -18.40 -10.09
C VAL A 27 5.75 -17.94 -8.63
N LYS A 28 6.51 -16.88 -8.35
CA LYS A 28 6.39 -16.16 -7.09
C LYS A 28 5.19 -15.23 -7.22
N THR A 29 4.24 -15.33 -6.30
CA THR A 29 3.07 -14.45 -6.21
C THR A 29 3.08 -13.72 -4.89
N PHE A 30 2.33 -12.63 -4.81
CA PHE A 30 2.21 -11.83 -3.59
C PHE A 30 0.74 -11.52 -3.34
N ASP A 31 0.27 -11.85 -2.14
CA ASP A 31 -1.14 -11.73 -1.80
C ASP A 31 -1.29 -10.65 -0.72
N TYR A 32 -1.82 -9.49 -1.10
CA TYR A 32 -1.92 -8.31 -0.24
C TYR A 32 -3.36 -7.89 0.02
N VAL A 33 -3.56 -7.24 1.16
CA VAL A 33 -4.71 -6.37 1.40
C VAL A 33 -4.18 -4.97 1.61
N PHE A 34 -4.53 -4.06 0.72
CA PHE A 34 -4.21 -2.65 0.89
C PHE A 34 -5.27 -2.01 1.79
N MET A 35 -4.82 -1.37 2.86
CA MET A 35 -5.67 -0.66 3.81
C MET A 35 -5.24 0.80 3.84
N LEU A 36 -6.09 1.69 3.35
CA LEU A 36 -5.79 3.10 3.17
C LEU A 36 -6.45 3.97 4.24
N ASP A 37 -5.65 4.80 4.88
CA ASP A 37 -6.10 5.91 5.72
C ASP A 37 -6.81 6.95 4.84
N ILE A 38 -8.08 7.25 5.15
CA ILE A 38 -8.86 8.29 4.47
C ILE A 38 -9.22 9.45 5.41
N THR A 39 -8.51 9.58 6.54
CA THR A 39 -8.69 10.68 7.49
C THR A 39 -8.23 12.02 6.90
N ARG A 40 -8.63 13.11 7.54
CA ARG A 40 -8.40 14.47 7.02
C ARG A 40 -6.91 14.82 6.82
N SER A 41 -6.01 14.26 7.62
CA SER A 41 -4.58 14.53 7.50
C SER A 41 -3.99 13.95 6.20
N MET A 42 -4.66 12.97 5.59
CA MET A 42 -4.31 12.43 4.27
C MET A 42 -4.67 13.38 3.11
N ASN A 43 -5.44 14.44 3.37
CA ASN A 43 -5.68 15.50 2.38
C ASN A 43 -4.56 16.54 2.31
N VAL A 44 -3.56 16.48 3.19
CA VAL A 44 -2.40 17.38 3.13
C VAL A 44 -1.68 17.23 1.80
N GLN A 45 -1.40 18.37 1.16
CA GLN A 45 -0.74 18.46 -0.14
C GLN A 45 0.75 18.74 0.02
N ASP A 46 1.51 17.72 0.40
CA ASP A 46 2.96 17.79 0.61
C ASP A 46 3.76 16.85 -0.30
N TYR A 47 3.11 16.23 -1.28
CA TYR A 47 3.78 15.57 -2.39
C TYR A 47 3.70 16.40 -3.66
N THR A 48 4.45 15.99 -4.66
CA THR A 48 4.49 16.61 -5.98
C THR A 48 4.21 15.55 -7.05
N ASP A 49 3.38 15.88 -8.02
CA ASP A 49 3.18 15.05 -9.21
C ASP A 49 4.34 15.20 -10.23
N ALA A 50 4.23 14.52 -11.37
CA ALA A 50 5.25 14.56 -12.42
C ALA A 50 5.38 15.94 -13.10
N ASP A 51 4.34 16.77 -13.03
CA ASP A 51 4.27 18.10 -13.65
C ASP A 51 4.66 19.22 -12.67
N GLY A 52 5.01 18.88 -11.41
CA GLY A 52 5.36 19.84 -10.37
C GLY A 52 4.18 20.35 -9.53
N GLY A 53 2.97 19.85 -9.76
CA GLY A 53 1.76 20.17 -9.01
C GLY A 53 1.74 19.55 -7.62
N ALA A 54 1.21 20.27 -6.63
CA ALA A 54 1.05 19.76 -5.27
C ALA A 54 -0.11 18.75 -5.22
N ILE A 55 0.16 17.54 -4.77
CA ILE A 55 -0.83 16.46 -4.62
C ILE A 55 -0.96 16.02 -3.17
N SER A 56 -2.15 15.54 -2.81
CA SER A 56 -2.42 15.06 -1.47
C SER A 56 -1.70 13.74 -1.17
N ARG A 57 -1.52 13.45 0.11
CA ARG A 57 -1.05 12.14 0.60
C ARG A 57 -1.96 10.99 0.13
N LEU A 58 -3.28 11.24 0.07
CA LEU A 58 -4.26 10.30 -0.45
C LEU A 58 -4.00 9.98 -1.93
N GLU A 59 -3.85 11.01 -2.77
CA GLU A 59 -3.56 10.84 -4.20
C GLU A 59 -2.20 10.16 -4.43
N ARG A 60 -1.17 10.56 -3.66
CA ARG A 60 0.14 9.90 -3.70
C ARG A 60 0.04 8.41 -3.36
N SER A 61 -0.76 8.04 -2.36
CA SER A 61 -0.99 6.66 -1.95
C SER A 61 -1.73 5.87 -3.03
N LYS A 62 -2.78 6.44 -3.63
CA LYS A 62 -3.50 5.83 -4.77
C LYS A 62 -2.55 5.53 -5.92
N GLY A 63 -1.73 6.51 -6.32
CA GLY A 63 -0.69 6.31 -7.33
C GLY A 63 0.28 5.20 -6.99
N ALA A 64 0.77 5.14 -5.74
CA ALA A 64 1.64 4.08 -5.26
C ALA A 64 0.97 2.70 -5.34
N MET A 65 -0.26 2.56 -4.84
CA MET A 65 -1.01 1.31 -4.86
C MET A 65 -1.19 0.79 -6.29
N LEU A 66 -1.50 1.67 -7.24
CA LEU A 66 -1.60 1.32 -8.67
C LEU A 66 -0.25 0.90 -9.25
N ALA A 67 0.83 1.64 -8.95
CA ALA A 67 2.18 1.31 -9.39
C ALA A 67 2.61 -0.07 -8.87
N ILE A 68 2.34 -0.36 -7.59
CA ILE A 68 2.58 -1.67 -7.00
C ILE A 68 1.76 -2.74 -7.71
N ALA A 69 0.44 -2.57 -7.83
CA ALA A 69 -0.43 -3.55 -8.46
C ALA A 69 0.02 -3.91 -9.89
N ARG A 70 0.40 -2.92 -10.71
CA ARG A 70 0.94 -3.12 -12.07
C ARG A 70 2.26 -3.89 -12.07
N SER A 71 3.06 -3.70 -11.03
CA SER A 71 4.39 -4.27 -10.94
C SER A 71 4.40 -5.71 -10.43
N LEU A 72 3.31 -6.19 -9.82
CA LEU A 72 3.22 -7.54 -9.28
C LEU A 72 3.09 -8.58 -10.41
N PRO A 73 3.70 -9.77 -10.26
CA PRO A 73 3.55 -10.85 -11.23
C PRO A 73 2.11 -11.37 -11.24
N CYS A 74 1.61 -11.78 -12.42
CA CYS A 74 0.28 -12.38 -12.54
C CYS A 74 0.10 -13.60 -11.64
N GLY A 75 -1.12 -13.79 -11.13
CA GLY A 75 -1.41 -14.74 -10.04
C GLY A 75 -1.26 -14.14 -8.65
N SER A 76 -0.64 -12.96 -8.51
CA SER A 76 -0.69 -12.16 -7.28
C SER A 76 -2.09 -11.61 -7.06
N LYS A 77 -2.52 -11.49 -5.81
CA LYS A 77 -3.84 -10.97 -5.47
C LYS A 77 -3.75 -9.72 -4.62
N VAL A 78 -4.67 -8.77 -4.86
CA VAL A 78 -4.77 -7.54 -4.07
C VAL A 78 -6.21 -7.32 -3.66
N GLY A 79 -6.44 -7.22 -2.35
CA GLY A 79 -7.67 -6.75 -1.75
C GLY A 79 -7.57 -5.26 -1.43
N LEU A 80 -8.71 -4.60 -1.29
CA LEU A 80 -8.77 -3.17 -1.00
C LEU A 80 -9.69 -2.90 0.18
N GLY A 81 -9.22 -2.06 1.09
CA GLY A 81 -9.97 -1.54 2.22
C GLY A 81 -9.55 -0.12 2.55
N VAL A 82 -10.40 0.54 3.34
CA VAL A 82 -10.16 1.86 3.90
C VAL A 82 -10.40 1.84 5.40
N PHE A 83 -9.86 2.81 6.11
CA PHE A 83 -10.24 3.04 7.50
C PHE A 83 -10.35 4.54 7.79
N THR A 84 -11.25 4.87 8.70
CA THR A 84 -11.32 6.18 9.35
C THR A 84 -11.69 5.99 10.82
N GLU A 85 -11.39 6.98 11.66
CA GLU A 85 -11.45 6.87 13.12
C GLU A 85 -10.60 5.69 13.58
N ARG A 86 -11.23 4.54 13.85
CA ARG A 86 -10.58 3.31 14.30
C ARG A 86 -11.08 2.07 13.56
N SER A 87 -12.02 2.21 12.63
CA SER A 87 -12.75 1.07 12.10
C SER A 87 -12.29 0.77 10.67
N PRO A 88 -11.83 -0.45 10.36
CA PRO A 88 -11.55 -0.84 8.99
C PRO A 88 -12.82 -1.24 8.25
N ALA A 89 -12.87 -0.95 6.96
CA ALA A 89 -13.88 -1.42 6.03
C ALA A 89 -13.19 -2.08 4.82
N LEU A 90 -13.39 -3.39 4.65
CA LEU A 90 -12.95 -4.08 3.44
C LEU A 90 -13.92 -3.77 2.31
N LEU A 91 -13.43 -3.17 1.22
CA LEU A 91 -14.24 -2.89 0.03
C LEU A 91 -14.42 -4.15 -0.81
N TYR A 92 -13.34 -4.91 -1.01
CA TYR A 92 -13.40 -6.25 -1.62
C TYR A 92 -12.24 -7.14 -1.19
N SER A 93 -12.50 -8.45 -1.19
CA SER A 93 -11.49 -9.47 -0.95
C SER A 93 -10.48 -9.57 -2.09
N PRO A 94 -9.25 -10.06 -1.85
CA PRO A 94 -8.20 -10.10 -2.86
C PRO A 94 -8.59 -10.72 -4.21
N ILE A 95 -8.44 -9.93 -5.28
CA ILE A 95 -8.69 -10.28 -6.69
C ILE A 95 -7.37 -10.34 -7.47
N ASP A 96 -7.34 -10.99 -8.64
CA ASP A 96 -6.11 -11.18 -9.40
C ASP A 96 -5.66 -9.87 -10.08
N VAL A 97 -4.38 -9.51 -9.91
CA VAL A 97 -3.86 -8.22 -10.41
C VAL A 97 -3.78 -8.12 -11.93
N CYS A 98 -3.80 -9.23 -12.68
CA CYS A 98 -3.71 -9.22 -14.13
C CYS A 98 -5.08 -9.38 -14.79
N VAL A 99 -5.92 -10.29 -14.27
CA VAL A 99 -7.27 -10.53 -14.81
C VAL A 99 -8.20 -9.39 -14.45
N ASP A 100 -8.16 -8.94 -13.20
CA ASP A 100 -9.11 -7.97 -12.65
C ASP A 100 -8.50 -6.56 -12.50
N TYR A 101 -7.38 -6.28 -13.20
CA TYR A 101 -6.70 -4.99 -13.13
C TYR A 101 -7.63 -3.78 -13.33
N PRO A 102 -8.54 -3.76 -14.34
CA PRO A 102 -9.40 -2.60 -14.55
C PRO A 102 -10.32 -2.30 -13.36
N VAL A 103 -10.77 -3.34 -12.63
CA VAL A 103 -11.59 -3.18 -11.42
C VAL A 103 -10.77 -2.60 -10.29
N LEU A 104 -9.55 -3.10 -10.11
CA LEU A 104 -8.61 -2.58 -9.11
C LEU A 104 -8.26 -1.11 -9.39
N GLU A 105 -7.98 -0.78 -10.66
CA GLU A 105 -7.64 0.57 -11.07
C GLU A 105 -8.80 1.55 -10.84
N ALA A 106 -10.00 1.19 -11.30
CA ALA A 106 -11.19 2.00 -11.08
C ALA A 106 -11.47 2.19 -9.58
N SER A 107 -11.42 1.11 -8.80
CA SER A 107 -11.72 1.17 -7.37
C SER A 107 -10.73 2.04 -6.59
N ILE A 108 -9.43 1.96 -6.91
CA ILE A 108 -8.41 2.79 -6.24
C ILE A 108 -8.56 4.26 -6.66
N ASN A 109 -8.84 4.54 -7.93
CA ASN A 109 -9.02 5.92 -8.41
C ASN A 109 -10.22 6.62 -7.78
N GLU A 110 -11.28 5.88 -7.45
CA GLU A 110 -12.49 6.40 -6.80
C GLU A 110 -12.36 6.53 -5.27
N LEU A 111 -11.23 6.13 -4.67
CA LEU A 111 -11.00 6.38 -3.24
C LEU A 111 -10.94 7.87 -2.96
N ASP A 112 -11.78 8.30 -2.01
CA ASP A 112 -11.98 9.69 -1.66
C ASP A 112 -12.16 9.84 -0.15
N TRP A 113 -11.65 10.94 0.41
CA TRP A 113 -11.76 11.27 1.83
C TRP A 113 -13.22 11.42 2.29
N ARG A 114 -14.15 11.73 1.38
CA ARG A 114 -15.59 11.84 1.65
C ARG A 114 -16.25 10.51 2.00
N MET A 115 -15.57 9.38 1.75
CA MET A 115 -16.01 8.07 2.21
C MET A 115 -15.87 7.89 3.73
N ALA A 116 -15.18 8.81 4.42
CA ALA A 116 -14.99 8.76 5.87
C ALA A 116 -16.32 9.06 6.61
N TRP A 117 -16.76 8.14 7.47
CA TRP A 117 -17.97 8.29 8.29
C TRP A 117 -17.75 9.12 9.56
N VAL A 118 -16.51 9.24 10.05
CA VAL A 118 -16.12 10.01 11.24
C VAL A 118 -14.80 10.73 10.96
N ALA A 119 -14.63 11.92 11.53
CA ALA A 119 -13.51 12.83 11.29
C ALA A 119 -12.28 12.59 12.17
N ASP A 120 -12.43 11.86 13.28
CA ASP A 120 -11.35 11.52 14.19
C ASP A 120 -10.35 10.56 13.53
N SER A 121 -9.15 10.49 14.09
CA SER A 121 -8.10 9.57 13.68
C SER A 121 -7.53 8.87 14.90
N ASN A 122 -7.63 7.54 14.91
CA ASN A 122 -7.08 6.63 15.91
C ASN A 122 -6.31 5.50 15.21
N ILE A 123 -5.14 5.83 14.67
CA ILE A 123 -4.30 4.98 13.82
C ILE A 123 -3.89 3.70 14.54
N SER A 124 -3.48 3.80 15.81
CA SER A 124 -3.14 2.61 16.61
C SER A 124 -4.33 1.66 16.78
N GLN A 125 -5.52 2.17 17.07
CA GLN A 125 -6.71 1.32 17.17
C GLN A 125 -7.18 0.81 15.80
N ALA A 126 -7.05 1.62 14.74
CA ALA A 126 -7.35 1.20 13.38
C ALA A 126 -6.46 0.05 12.91
N LEU A 127 -5.16 0.14 13.20
CA LEU A 127 -4.21 -0.93 12.90
C LEU A 127 -4.57 -2.21 13.68
N TYR A 128 -4.86 -2.09 14.98
CA TYR A 128 -5.30 -3.21 15.81
C TYR A 128 -6.55 -3.90 15.22
N ASN A 129 -7.61 -3.12 14.95
CA ASN A 129 -8.88 -3.62 14.41
C ASN A 129 -8.70 -4.21 13.00
N THR A 130 -7.78 -3.65 12.19
CA THR A 130 -7.45 -4.19 10.87
C THR A 130 -6.78 -5.56 11.00
N LEU A 131 -5.87 -5.74 11.95
CA LEU A 131 -5.23 -7.04 12.18
C LEU A 131 -6.23 -8.08 12.69
N GLU A 132 -7.25 -7.68 13.45
CA GLU A 132 -8.38 -8.56 13.78
C GLU A 132 -9.19 -8.94 12.53
N LEU A 133 -9.54 -7.97 11.68
CA LEU A 133 -10.23 -8.23 10.40
C LEU A 133 -9.43 -9.22 9.52
N MET A 134 -8.11 -9.05 9.44
CA MET A 134 -7.22 -9.94 8.69
C MET A 134 -7.28 -11.39 9.18
N GLN A 135 -7.71 -11.66 10.43
CA GLN A 135 -7.89 -13.01 10.96
C GLN A 135 -9.10 -13.76 10.39
N GLY A 136 -10.01 -13.06 9.70
CA GLY A 136 -11.12 -13.68 9.00
C GLY A 136 -10.67 -14.66 7.91
N ASN A 137 -11.48 -15.70 7.67
CA ASN A 137 -11.18 -16.75 6.69
C ASN A 137 -10.97 -16.22 5.27
N VAL A 138 -11.65 -15.13 4.90
CA VAL A 138 -11.56 -14.51 3.57
C VAL A 138 -10.18 -13.90 3.30
N LEU A 139 -9.51 -13.40 4.33
CA LEU A 139 -8.21 -12.71 4.21
C LEU A 139 -7.04 -13.59 4.67
N LYS A 140 -7.32 -14.84 5.00
CA LYS A 140 -6.34 -15.81 5.45
C LYS A 140 -5.19 -15.96 4.43
N GLY A 141 -3.95 -15.98 4.93
CA GLY A 141 -2.73 -16.03 4.10
C GLY A 141 -2.27 -14.70 3.47
N ASN A 142 -3.12 -13.66 3.45
CA ASN A 142 -2.73 -12.36 2.86
C ASN A 142 -1.89 -11.53 3.83
N LYS A 143 -1.00 -10.70 3.28
CA LYS A 143 -0.21 -9.73 4.03
C LYS A 143 -0.87 -8.35 3.98
N LEU A 144 -0.85 -7.62 5.10
CA LEU A 144 -1.46 -6.28 5.18
C LEU A 144 -0.47 -5.22 4.66
N VAL A 145 -0.92 -4.30 3.81
CA VAL A 145 -0.17 -3.08 3.48
C VAL A 145 -0.98 -1.89 3.97
N PHE A 146 -0.55 -1.27 5.05
CA PHE A 146 -1.29 -0.27 5.80
C PHE A 146 -0.71 1.12 5.53
N PHE A 147 -1.44 1.96 4.79
CA PHE A 147 -1.00 3.30 4.39
C PHE A 147 -1.56 4.33 5.35
N SER A 148 -0.70 5.10 6.02
CA SER A 148 -1.12 6.20 6.92
C SER A 148 0.02 7.20 7.14
N ASP A 149 -0.33 8.43 7.49
CA ASP A 149 0.64 9.42 7.98
C ASP A 149 0.92 9.28 9.49
N GLY A 150 0.16 8.45 10.21
CA GLY A 150 0.31 8.24 11.65
C GLY A 150 -0.21 9.39 12.52
N HIS A 151 -1.00 10.32 11.95
CA HIS A 151 -1.50 11.48 12.67
C HIS A 151 -2.72 11.11 13.53
N GLU A 152 -2.50 10.99 14.84
CA GLU A 152 -3.56 10.74 15.82
C GLU A 152 -4.31 12.05 16.17
N ALA A 153 -5.62 12.07 15.93
CA ALA A 153 -6.46 13.25 16.15
C ALA A 153 -7.76 12.87 16.88
N PRO A 154 -7.88 13.19 18.19
CA PRO A 154 -6.86 13.81 19.06
C PRO A 154 -5.65 12.89 19.32
N PRO A 155 -4.52 13.43 19.82
CA PRO A 155 -3.36 12.61 20.20
C PRO A 155 -3.74 11.51 21.20
N VAL A 156 -3.35 10.26 20.94
CA VAL A 156 -3.72 9.11 21.76
C VAL A 156 -3.22 9.24 23.20
N ASN A 157 -4.08 8.89 24.16
CA ASN A 157 -3.68 8.69 25.54
C ASN A 157 -2.99 7.32 25.69
N PRO A 158 -1.68 7.26 26.00
CA PRO A 158 -0.93 5.99 26.04
C PRO A 158 -1.50 4.95 27.00
N ARG A 159 -2.23 5.38 28.04
CA ARG A 159 -2.87 4.49 29.03
C ARG A 159 -3.98 3.63 28.43
N TYR A 160 -4.57 4.08 27.33
CA TYR A 160 -5.68 3.42 26.64
C TYR A 160 -5.32 3.03 25.21
N ALA A 161 -4.02 3.07 24.87
CA ALA A 161 -3.56 2.56 23.59
C ALA A 161 -3.76 1.03 23.53
N PRO A 162 -4.13 0.47 22.38
CA PRO A 162 -4.32 -0.97 22.24
C PRO A 162 -3.02 -1.74 22.48
N GLU A 163 -3.15 -2.89 23.15
CA GLU A 163 -2.04 -3.82 23.35
C GLU A 163 -2.07 -4.95 22.32
N TYR A 164 -0.92 -5.22 21.70
CA TYR A 164 -0.77 -6.24 20.65
C TYR A 164 -0.31 -7.61 21.20
N SER A 165 -0.38 -7.82 22.52
CA SER A 165 0.10 -9.04 23.20
C SER A 165 -0.55 -10.32 22.68
N TYR A 166 -1.80 -10.26 22.22
CA TYR A 166 -2.47 -11.40 21.59
C TYR A 166 -1.74 -11.94 20.34
N LEU A 167 -0.96 -11.10 19.65
CA LEU A 167 -0.16 -11.50 18.49
C LEU A 167 0.99 -12.45 18.86
N GLU A 168 1.39 -12.53 20.13
CA GLU A 168 2.35 -13.54 20.61
C GLU A 168 1.74 -14.93 20.62
N LEU A 169 0.45 -15.04 20.96
CA LEU A 169 -0.29 -16.31 20.94
C LEU A 169 -0.50 -16.85 19.51
N LEU A 170 -0.35 -16.01 18.50
CA LEU A 170 -0.47 -16.38 17.08
C LEU A 170 0.86 -16.85 16.44
N GLN A 171 2.00 -16.73 17.14
CA GLN A 171 3.33 -17.07 16.61
C GLN A 171 3.61 -18.55 16.38
N ASN A 172 2.78 -19.45 16.92
CA ASN A 172 3.00 -20.91 16.82
C ASN A 172 1.99 -21.60 15.89
N LYS A 173 1.24 -20.84 15.08
CA LYS A 173 0.29 -21.39 14.10
C LYS A 173 0.99 -21.46 12.73
N PRO A 174 0.78 -22.52 11.92
CA PRO A 174 1.46 -22.74 10.62
C PRO A 174 1.24 -21.66 9.54
N GLU A 175 0.53 -20.57 9.89
CA GLU A 175 0.29 -19.33 9.15
C GLU A 175 1.34 -18.23 9.50
N ASP A 176 2.45 -18.60 10.17
CA ASP A 176 3.42 -17.79 10.92
C ASP A 176 3.50 -16.30 10.49
N TRP A 177 2.98 -15.45 11.40
CA TRP A 177 2.90 -13.99 11.42
C TRP A 177 2.49 -13.31 10.09
N ARG A 178 1.33 -12.64 10.06
CA ARG A 178 0.95 -11.75 8.94
C ARG A 178 1.77 -10.46 8.98
N SER A 179 3.07 -10.60 8.76
CA SER A 179 4.02 -9.54 8.41
C SER A 179 3.42 -8.71 7.32
N GLY A 180 2.96 -7.55 7.69
CA GLY A 180 2.59 -6.55 6.72
C GLY A 180 3.70 -5.53 6.55
N LEU A 181 3.37 -4.52 5.77
CA LEU A 181 4.15 -3.31 5.67
C LEU A 181 3.28 -2.15 6.11
N ILE A 182 3.73 -1.39 7.09
CA ILE A 182 3.19 -0.06 7.35
C ILE A 182 3.90 0.89 6.39
N VAL A 183 3.13 1.56 5.56
CA VAL A 183 3.61 2.56 4.61
C VAL A 183 3.34 3.94 5.21
N GLY A 184 4.40 4.61 5.65
CA GLY A 184 4.32 5.98 6.13
C GLY A 184 4.13 6.94 4.96
N VAL A 185 3.10 7.79 5.02
CA VAL A 185 2.75 8.71 3.95
C VAL A 185 2.89 10.17 4.42
N GLY A 186 3.52 11.00 3.60
CA GLY A 186 3.70 12.43 3.87
C GLY A 186 5.16 12.82 4.07
N GLN A 187 5.42 14.12 4.09
CA GLN A 187 6.76 14.65 4.34
C GLN A 187 7.03 14.77 5.83
N HIS A 188 8.31 14.85 6.20
CA HIS A 188 8.72 15.08 7.60
C HIS A 188 8.44 16.51 8.07
N ASN A 189 8.39 17.47 7.15
CA ASN A 189 8.04 18.84 7.47
C ASN A 189 6.53 18.95 7.74
N LYS A 190 6.19 19.78 8.72
CA LYS A 190 4.78 20.08 9.05
C LYS A 190 4.14 20.87 7.93
N SER A 191 2.99 20.38 7.49
CA SER A 191 2.17 20.98 6.44
C SER A 191 0.76 21.21 6.96
N LYS A 192 0.09 22.24 6.41
CA LYS A 192 -1.26 22.61 6.84
C LYS A 192 -2.28 21.58 6.35
N ILE A 193 -3.24 21.23 7.20
CA ILE A 193 -4.34 20.33 6.86
C ILE A 193 -5.46 21.16 6.20
N PRO A 194 -5.83 20.90 4.94
CA PRO A 194 -6.89 21.65 4.27
C PRO A 194 -8.28 21.35 4.88
N LYS A 195 -9.15 22.36 4.87
CA LYS A 195 -10.57 22.26 5.20
C LYS A 195 -11.39 22.28 3.94
N PHE A 196 -12.41 21.44 3.88
CA PHE A 196 -13.37 21.37 2.79
C PHE A 196 -14.79 21.64 3.31
N ASP A 197 -15.63 22.23 2.47
CA ASP A 197 -17.08 22.31 2.69
C ASP A 197 -17.80 21.02 2.26
N GLU A 198 -19.14 21.03 2.33
CA GLU A 198 -19.99 19.87 2.01
C GLU A 198 -19.93 19.51 0.52
N GLU A 199 -19.67 20.51 -0.34
CA GLU A 199 -19.48 20.35 -1.77
C GLU A 199 -18.07 19.85 -2.15
N GLY A 200 -17.17 19.71 -1.17
CA GLY A 200 -15.80 19.25 -1.36
C GLY A 200 -14.85 20.33 -1.89
N LYS A 201 -15.23 21.61 -1.81
CA LYS A 201 -14.39 22.74 -2.15
C LYS A 201 -13.53 23.12 -0.96
N GLN A 202 -12.24 23.39 -1.21
CA GLN A 202 -11.33 23.84 -0.17
C GLN A 202 -11.71 25.25 0.30
N ILE A 203 -12.00 25.40 1.59
CA ILE A 203 -12.41 26.67 2.22
C ILE A 203 -11.32 27.27 3.12
N GLY A 204 -10.20 26.57 3.32
CA GLY A 204 -9.09 27.07 4.12
C GLY A 204 -8.23 25.96 4.69
N PHE A 205 -7.67 26.19 5.87
CA PHE A 205 -6.85 25.24 6.62
C PHE A 205 -7.25 25.20 8.10
N TYR A 206 -6.98 24.08 8.76
CA TYR A 206 -7.13 23.98 10.21
C TYR A 206 -6.14 24.90 10.94
N THR A 207 -6.62 25.53 12.00
CA THR A 207 -5.89 26.41 12.93
C THR A 207 -5.81 25.75 14.31
N ALA A 208 -4.99 26.30 15.20
CA ALA A 208 -4.82 25.77 16.55
C ALA A 208 -6.14 25.77 17.35
N GLU A 209 -7.08 26.65 17.02
CA GLU A 209 -8.39 26.76 17.64
C GLU A 209 -9.36 25.68 17.17
N ASP A 210 -9.11 25.09 16.00
CA ASP A 210 -10.04 24.14 15.39
C ASP A 210 -9.90 22.70 15.88
N VAL A 211 -8.79 22.39 16.57
CA VAL A 211 -8.45 21.01 16.90
C VAL A 211 -8.01 20.84 18.37
N PRO A 212 -8.37 19.72 19.00
CA PRO A 212 -7.81 19.36 20.30
C PRO A 212 -6.31 19.05 20.18
N HIS A 213 -5.51 19.57 21.11
CA HIS A 213 -4.06 19.33 21.16
C HIS A 213 -3.64 18.22 22.14
N ALA A 214 -4.59 17.60 22.82
CA ALA A 214 -4.38 16.44 23.68
C ALA A 214 -5.68 15.64 23.80
N SER A 215 -5.57 14.32 23.95
CA SER A 215 -6.72 13.51 24.36
C SER A 215 -7.12 13.84 25.81
N ARG A 216 -8.43 13.95 26.02
CA ARG A 216 -9.07 14.04 27.33
C ARG A 216 -9.86 12.77 27.66
N PHE A 217 -9.61 11.68 26.93
CA PHE A 217 -10.26 10.41 27.14
C PHE A 217 -9.66 9.68 28.35
N GLY A 218 -10.52 9.31 29.29
CA GLY A 218 -10.15 8.58 30.50
C GLY A 218 -9.30 9.41 31.48
N LEU A 219 -8.45 8.74 32.24
CA LEU A 219 -7.50 9.37 33.16
C LEU A 219 -6.22 9.79 32.42
N PRO A 220 -5.56 10.89 32.84
CA PRO A 220 -4.26 11.25 32.29
C PRO A 220 -3.25 10.11 32.48
N ALA A 221 -2.35 9.98 31.50
CA ALA A 221 -1.25 9.03 31.57
C ALA A 221 -0.35 9.32 32.77
N ASP A 222 -0.13 10.60 33.06
CA ASP A 222 0.65 11.07 34.20
C ASP A 222 -0.04 12.27 34.86
N PRO A 223 -0.85 12.05 35.91
CA PRO A 223 -1.54 13.12 36.62
C PRO A 223 -0.62 14.20 37.19
N SER A 224 0.64 13.87 37.50
CA SER A 224 1.60 14.82 38.10
C SER A 224 2.02 15.95 37.15
N LYS A 225 1.86 15.73 35.83
CA LYS A 225 2.20 16.67 34.77
C LYS A 225 1.01 17.51 34.30
N VAL A 226 -0.16 17.29 34.88
CA VAL A 226 -1.38 17.99 34.51
C VAL A 226 -1.53 19.23 35.39
N GLU A 227 -1.30 20.41 34.81
CA GLU A 227 -1.46 21.68 35.50
C GLU A 227 -2.93 21.90 35.90
N GLY A 228 -3.17 22.14 37.20
CA GLY A 228 -4.51 22.28 37.74
C GLY A 228 -5.28 20.96 37.88
N TYR A 229 -4.58 19.81 37.94
CA TYR A 229 -5.18 18.49 38.13
C TYR A 229 -6.10 18.43 39.36
N ILE A 230 -7.37 18.09 39.13
CA ILE A 230 -8.36 17.84 40.18
C ILE A 230 -8.90 16.40 39.99
N PRO A 231 -8.52 15.42 40.84
CA PRO A 231 -8.71 13.99 40.57
C PRO A 231 -10.11 13.55 40.12
N ARG A 232 -11.16 14.16 40.69
CA ARG A 232 -12.56 13.80 40.39
C ARG A 232 -13.27 14.77 39.45
N ASN A 233 -12.95 16.07 39.56
CA ASN A 233 -13.75 17.14 38.93
C ASN A 233 -13.00 17.88 37.81
N GLY A 234 -11.72 17.59 37.60
CA GLY A 234 -10.88 18.20 36.58
C GLY A 234 -9.62 17.36 36.31
N PRO A 235 -9.76 16.07 35.93
CA PRO A 235 -8.62 15.16 35.80
C PRO A 235 -7.66 15.55 34.66
N TRP A 236 -8.05 16.52 33.82
CA TRP A 236 -7.24 17.05 32.72
C TRP A 236 -6.78 18.48 32.95
N GLY A 237 -6.95 18.98 34.18
CA GLY A 237 -6.54 20.32 34.54
C GLY A 237 -7.43 21.42 33.96
N THR A 238 -7.08 22.65 34.27
CA THR A 238 -7.77 23.86 33.78
C THR A 238 -6.97 24.61 32.72
N ALA A 239 -5.69 24.26 32.54
CA ALA A 239 -4.81 24.89 31.56
C ALA A 239 -5.21 24.53 30.11
N ARG A 240 -5.08 25.49 29.19
CA ARG A 240 -5.24 25.26 27.75
C ARG A 240 -3.99 24.56 27.23
N VAL A 241 -4.16 23.40 26.59
CA VAL A 241 -3.08 22.72 25.90
C VAL A 241 -2.83 23.43 24.57
N VAL A 242 -1.61 23.89 24.34
CA VAL A 242 -1.15 24.47 23.08
C VAL A 242 -0.33 23.42 22.34
N GLY A 243 -0.59 23.23 21.05
CA GLY A 243 0.08 22.22 20.26
C GLY A 243 0.07 22.55 18.77
N THR A 244 0.53 21.59 17.98
CA THR A 244 0.65 21.73 16.52
C THR A 244 -0.23 20.76 15.75
N GLU A 245 -1.25 20.17 16.39
CA GLU A 245 -2.10 19.15 15.76
C GLU A 245 -2.97 19.67 14.60
N HIS A 246 -2.97 20.99 14.36
CA HIS A 246 -3.57 21.59 13.17
C HIS A 246 -2.64 21.49 11.94
N LEU A 247 -1.40 21.03 12.14
CA LEU A 247 -0.40 20.74 11.13
C LEU A 247 -0.09 19.24 11.16
N SER A 248 0.07 18.62 10.00
CA SER A 248 0.44 17.21 9.91
C SER A 248 1.76 17.00 9.17
N ASN A 249 2.50 15.99 9.60
CA ASN A 249 3.68 15.41 8.97
C ASN A 249 3.63 13.90 9.18
N VAL A 250 4.36 13.13 8.39
CA VAL A 250 4.47 11.68 8.64
C VAL A 250 5.08 11.45 10.02
N ARG A 251 4.35 10.74 10.90
CA ARG A 251 4.77 10.38 12.25
C ARG A 251 5.60 9.10 12.22
N GLU A 252 6.72 9.13 11.52
CA GLU A 252 7.54 7.95 11.22
C GLU A 252 7.94 7.15 12.46
N ASP A 253 8.48 7.80 13.49
CA ASP A 253 8.89 7.11 14.73
C ASP A 253 7.71 6.43 15.43
N TYR A 254 6.54 7.05 15.36
CA TYR A 254 5.31 6.50 15.89
C TYR A 254 4.84 5.28 15.08
N LEU A 255 4.81 5.37 13.75
CA LEU A 255 4.47 4.28 12.85
C LEU A 255 5.43 3.08 13.00
N LYS A 256 6.74 3.34 13.13
CA LYS A 256 7.74 2.30 13.43
C LYS A 256 7.49 1.66 14.79
N LYS A 257 7.12 2.44 15.81
CA LYS A 257 6.82 1.93 17.15
C LYS A 257 5.62 0.98 17.12
N ILE A 258 4.49 1.41 16.54
CA ILE A 258 3.30 0.55 16.45
C ILE A 258 3.53 -0.64 15.51
N GLY A 259 4.33 -0.47 14.43
CA GLY A 259 4.74 -1.56 13.54
C GLY A 259 5.53 -2.64 14.27
N LYS A 260 6.47 -2.27 15.15
CA LYS A 260 7.18 -3.24 16.00
C LYS A 260 6.23 -4.02 16.91
N GLN A 261 5.25 -3.35 17.51
CA GLN A 261 4.25 -3.99 18.37
C GLN A 261 3.33 -4.92 17.56
N ALA A 262 2.94 -4.49 16.36
CA ALA A 262 2.12 -5.24 15.41
C ALA A 262 2.88 -6.35 14.68
N LYS A 263 4.21 -6.43 14.84
CA LYS A 263 5.10 -7.28 14.03
C LYS A 263 4.83 -6.99 12.54
N MET A 264 5.12 -5.77 12.12
CA MET A 264 5.05 -5.33 10.72
C MET A 264 6.31 -4.53 10.40
N ASP A 265 6.76 -4.65 9.15
CA ASP A 265 7.84 -3.81 8.64
C ASP A 265 7.33 -2.38 8.43
N TYR A 266 8.25 -1.42 8.32
CA TYR A 266 7.93 -0.03 7.99
C TYR A 266 8.68 0.40 6.73
N HIS A 267 7.98 1.12 5.86
CA HIS A 267 8.57 1.80 4.71
C HIS A 267 8.00 3.22 4.59
N HIS A 268 8.85 4.22 4.36
CA HIS A 268 8.40 5.58 4.07
C HIS A 268 8.14 5.73 2.57
N LEU A 269 6.96 6.22 2.19
CA LEU A 269 6.58 6.38 0.79
C LEU A 269 7.28 7.59 0.16
N GLN A 270 8.49 7.38 -0.34
CA GLN A 270 9.23 8.40 -1.11
C GLN A 270 8.98 8.23 -2.60
N ASP A 271 9.22 7.02 -3.10
CA ASP A 271 9.08 6.65 -4.51
C ASP A 271 8.47 5.24 -4.67
N ASP A 272 7.97 4.96 -5.87
CA ASP A 272 7.27 3.71 -6.16
C ASP A 272 8.22 2.51 -6.27
N ALA A 273 9.48 2.75 -6.65
CA ALA A 273 10.47 1.68 -6.81
C ALA A 273 10.90 1.13 -5.45
N GLY A 274 11.17 2.01 -4.48
CA GLY A 274 11.46 1.67 -3.09
C GLY A 274 10.33 0.89 -2.45
N LEU A 275 9.08 1.34 -2.62
CA LEU A 275 7.93 0.60 -2.11
C LEU A 275 7.78 -0.77 -2.81
N SER A 276 7.97 -0.82 -4.13
CA SER A 276 7.91 -2.08 -4.87
C SER A 276 8.97 -3.08 -4.41
N GLN A 277 10.18 -2.60 -4.09
CA GLN A 277 11.24 -3.44 -3.57
C GLN A 277 10.90 -3.96 -2.17
N ALA A 278 10.39 -3.09 -1.29
CA ALA A 278 9.99 -3.45 0.06
C ALA A 278 8.88 -4.51 0.09
N LEU A 279 7.93 -4.44 -0.86
CA LEU A 279 6.85 -5.42 -0.95
C LEU A 279 7.31 -6.73 -1.61
N LYS A 280 8.15 -6.70 -2.64
CA LYS A 280 8.56 -7.93 -3.35
C LYS A 280 9.69 -8.73 -2.69
N GLN A 281 9.91 -8.56 -1.39
CA GLN A 281 10.89 -9.36 -0.65
C GLN A 281 10.45 -10.83 -0.53
N GLU A 282 11.43 -11.76 -0.46
CA GLU A 282 11.15 -13.21 -0.39
C GLU A 282 10.27 -13.57 0.82
N ALA A 283 10.37 -12.80 1.92
CA ALA A 283 9.55 -12.99 3.11
C ALA A 283 8.03 -12.84 2.86
N PHE A 284 7.63 -12.10 1.82
CA PHE A 284 6.23 -11.91 1.43
C PHE A 284 5.82 -12.76 0.22
N ALA A 285 6.75 -13.53 -0.36
CA ALA A 285 6.50 -14.30 -1.56
C ALA A 285 5.79 -15.62 -1.25
N ASN A 286 4.71 -15.87 -1.98
CA ASN A 286 4.07 -17.18 -2.08
C ASN A 286 4.62 -17.91 -3.32
N ARG A 287 4.73 -19.24 -3.27
CA ARG A 287 5.06 -20.06 -4.45
C ARG A 287 3.81 -20.77 -4.90
N GLN A 288 3.32 -20.39 -6.08
CA GLN A 288 2.13 -20.98 -6.67
C GLN A 288 2.37 -21.40 -8.11
N VAL A 289 1.69 -22.47 -8.54
CA VAL A 289 1.68 -22.88 -9.94
C VAL A 289 0.56 -22.11 -10.63
N GLN A 290 0.91 -21.29 -11.61
CA GLN A 290 -0.05 -20.45 -12.32
C GLN A 290 -0.02 -20.72 -13.83
N PRO A 291 -1.18 -20.67 -14.52
CA PRO A 291 -1.24 -20.73 -15.98
C PRO A 291 -0.54 -19.51 -16.59
N THR A 292 0.69 -19.70 -17.08
CA THR A 292 1.54 -18.63 -17.58
C THR A 292 1.57 -18.65 -19.11
N ARG A 293 1.32 -17.50 -19.74
CA ARG A 293 1.38 -17.36 -21.20
C ARG A 293 2.84 -17.16 -21.64
N LEU A 294 3.39 -18.14 -22.35
CA LEU A 294 4.75 -18.07 -22.90
C LEU A 294 4.80 -17.58 -24.35
N ASN A 295 3.65 -17.15 -24.88
CA ASN A 295 3.44 -16.73 -26.25
C ASN A 295 4.38 -15.60 -26.66
N ALA A 296 4.68 -14.67 -25.74
CA ALA A 296 5.62 -13.58 -25.96
C ALA A 296 7.05 -14.08 -26.22
N VAL A 297 7.50 -15.12 -25.50
CA VAL A 297 8.82 -15.73 -25.70
C VAL A 297 8.90 -16.35 -27.09
N SER A 298 7.85 -17.09 -27.50
CA SER A 298 7.75 -17.64 -28.85
C SER A 298 7.74 -16.55 -29.93
N ALA A 299 7.02 -15.44 -29.70
CA ALA A 299 6.98 -14.31 -30.63
C ALA A 299 8.36 -13.63 -30.78
N VAL A 300 9.11 -13.50 -29.69
CA VAL A 300 10.49 -12.96 -29.73
C VAL A 300 11.40 -13.87 -30.55
N PHE A 301 11.33 -15.20 -30.36
CA PHE A 301 12.10 -16.13 -31.20
C PHE A 301 11.72 -16.06 -32.67
N ALA A 302 10.43 -15.94 -32.99
CA ALA A 302 9.97 -15.73 -34.37
C ALA A 302 10.57 -14.46 -34.98
N LEU A 303 10.54 -13.35 -34.23
CA LEU A 303 11.11 -12.07 -34.66
C LEU A 303 12.62 -12.17 -34.87
N LEU A 304 13.37 -12.78 -33.94
CA LEU A 304 14.82 -12.97 -34.06
C LEU A 304 15.17 -13.80 -35.30
N MET A 305 14.39 -14.84 -35.62
CA MET A 305 14.60 -15.63 -36.84
C MET A 305 14.33 -14.81 -38.12
N MET A 306 13.30 -13.95 -38.11
CA MET A 306 13.04 -13.03 -39.21
C MET A 306 14.19 -12.02 -39.39
N VAL A 307 14.61 -11.35 -38.31
CA VAL A 307 15.73 -10.41 -38.33
C VAL A 307 17.00 -11.11 -38.83
N TYR A 308 17.30 -12.30 -38.32
CA TYR A 308 18.44 -13.09 -38.78
C TYR A 308 18.36 -13.38 -40.28
N CYS A 309 17.18 -13.69 -40.81
CA CYS A 309 16.95 -13.98 -42.24
C CYS A 309 17.21 -12.76 -43.13
N TYR A 310 16.84 -11.57 -42.68
CA TYR A 310 16.92 -10.32 -43.44
C TYR A 310 18.10 -9.41 -43.08
N HIS A 311 18.96 -9.81 -42.14
CA HIS A 311 20.12 -9.01 -41.74
C HIS A 311 21.15 -8.87 -42.89
N PRO A 312 21.53 -7.63 -43.29
CA PRO A 312 22.33 -7.37 -44.49
C PRO A 312 23.81 -7.81 -44.39
N PHE A 313 24.34 -8.01 -43.17
CA PHE A 313 25.76 -8.34 -42.93
C PHE A 313 26.06 -9.84 -42.71
N ARG A 314 25.26 -10.78 -43.23
CA ARG A 314 25.67 -12.18 -43.14
C ARG A 314 26.94 -12.40 -43.98
N PRO A 315 28.03 -12.92 -43.41
CA PRO A 315 29.16 -13.37 -44.24
C PRO A 315 28.63 -14.42 -45.20
N ARG A 316 28.79 -14.18 -46.51
CA ARG A 316 28.59 -15.20 -47.52
C ARG A 316 29.62 -16.29 -47.22
N TRP A 317 29.25 -17.30 -46.45
CA TRP A 317 30.02 -18.53 -46.35
C TRP A 317 30.02 -19.15 -47.75
N GLN A 318 31.02 -18.77 -48.55
CA GLN A 318 31.42 -19.52 -49.73
C GLN A 318 31.88 -20.87 -49.20
N PHE A 319 31.01 -21.87 -49.32
CA PHE A 319 31.44 -23.26 -49.27
C PHE A 319 32.41 -23.45 -50.44
N ILE A 320 33.70 -23.30 -50.16
CA ILE A 320 34.76 -23.87 -50.98
C ILE A 320 34.89 -25.31 -50.51
N LEU A 321 34.38 -26.24 -51.31
CA LEU A 321 34.73 -27.66 -51.23
C LEU A 321 34.63 -28.25 -52.64
N PRO A 322 35.55 -29.14 -53.04
CA PRO A 322 36.99 -29.18 -52.81
C PRO A 322 37.79 -28.65 -54.01
#